data_AF-A0A3M9NSZ9-F1
#
_entry.id   AF-A0A3M9NSZ9-F1
#
_cell.length_a   1.000
_cell.length_b   1.000
_cell.length_c   1.000
_cell.angle_alpha   90.00
_cell.angle_beta   90.00
_cell.angle_gamma   90.00
#
_symmetry.space_group_name_H-M   'P 1'
#
loop_
_entity.id
_entity.type
_entity.pdbx_description
1 polymer ?
#
loop_
_entity_poly.entity_id
_entity_poly.type
_entity_poly.pdbx_seq_one_letter_code
_entity_poly.pdbx_strand_id
1 'polypeptide(L)'
;MKEDIKVILPAFFAQTETDSLATSHYPRFYSGLNLKAGFGQGRVARIAWIAFLGKDQKVTNGIFPVFYFFKQEHKLILAYGISEQEKPNKNWNVPPGTKTIMQYFRQFGKVPHTYGLSYVYEVYNTNLDLNYNEIESDLDKLIAYYKKIMQPK
;
A
#
# COMPACT_ATOMS: atom_id res chain seq x y z
N MET A 1 6.79 -19.21 -9.82
CA MET A 1 7.77 -18.42 -9.04
C MET A 1 6.98 -17.52 -8.12
N LYS A 2 7.32 -17.45 -6.82
CA LYS A 2 6.81 -16.39 -5.94
C LYS A 2 7.34 -15.07 -6.51
N GLU A 3 6.48 -14.13 -6.87
CA GLU A 3 6.96 -12.81 -7.26
C GLU A 3 7.64 -12.16 -6.04
N ASP A 4 8.81 -11.55 -6.24
CA ASP A 4 9.65 -11.07 -5.14
C ASP A 4 9.50 -9.56 -4.96
N ILE A 5 9.13 -9.13 -3.76
CA ILE A 5 8.98 -7.71 -3.42
C ILE A 5 10.31 -6.95 -3.57
N LYS A 6 11.46 -7.65 -3.43
CA LYS A 6 12.81 -7.11 -3.68
C LYS A 6 13.04 -6.71 -5.12
N VAL A 7 12.25 -7.23 -6.06
CA VAL A 7 12.29 -6.85 -7.47
C VAL A 7 11.22 -5.80 -7.77
N ILE A 8 10.02 -5.99 -7.21
CA ILE A 8 8.87 -5.11 -7.46
C ILE A 8 9.10 -3.70 -6.91
N LEU A 9 9.61 -3.55 -5.68
CA LEU A 9 9.78 -2.23 -5.06
C LEU A 9 10.85 -1.37 -5.74
N PRO A 10 12.05 -1.87 -6.09
CA PRO A 10 13.00 -1.06 -6.85
C PRO A 10 12.45 -0.61 -8.21
N ALA A 11 11.77 -1.49 -8.94
CA ALA A 11 11.12 -1.13 -10.21
C ALA A 11 10.03 -0.06 -9.99
N PHE A 12 9.26 -0.18 -8.92
CA PHE A 12 8.28 0.82 -8.50
C PHE A 12 8.90 2.17 -8.19
N PHE A 13 9.93 2.24 -7.36
CA PHE A 13 10.61 3.51 -7.07
C PHE A 13 11.20 4.14 -8.33
N ALA A 14 11.87 3.35 -9.17
CA ALA A 14 12.41 3.84 -10.44
C ALA A 14 11.32 4.44 -11.33
N GLN A 15 10.16 3.77 -11.44
CA GLN A 15 9.05 4.29 -12.23
C GLN A 15 8.44 5.57 -11.62
N THR A 16 8.41 5.71 -10.30
CA THR A 16 7.90 6.95 -9.69
C THR A 16 8.70 8.19 -10.07
N GLU A 17 9.95 8.05 -10.51
CA GLU A 17 10.79 9.15 -11.02
C GLU A 17 10.60 9.42 -12.51
N THR A 18 9.60 8.79 -13.14
CA THR A 18 9.23 9.00 -14.54
C THR A 18 7.82 9.56 -14.67
N ASP A 19 7.45 9.99 -15.87
CA ASP A 19 6.07 10.39 -16.20
C ASP A 19 5.18 9.20 -16.62
N SER A 20 5.69 7.97 -16.57
CA SER A 20 4.97 6.78 -17.04
C SER A 20 3.89 6.33 -16.06
N LEU A 21 2.65 6.26 -16.54
CA LEU A 21 1.51 5.71 -15.79
C LEU A 21 1.22 4.23 -16.11
N ALA A 22 2.06 3.58 -16.94
CA ALA A 22 1.83 2.22 -17.38
C ALA A 22 2.06 1.21 -16.25
N THR A 23 1.15 0.26 -16.07
CA THR A 23 1.22 -0.72 -14.96
C THR A 23 1.14 -2.17 -15.42
N SER A 24 0.99 -2.43 -16.72
CA SER A 24 0.83 -3.76 -17.30
C SER A 24 2.06 -4.66 -17.14
N HIS A 25 3.23 -4.09 -16.92
CA HIS A 25 4.48 -4.82 -16.71
C HIS A 25 4.67 -5.31 -15.27
N TYR A 26 3.87 -4.82 -14.31
CA TYR A 26 3.85 -5.39 -12.96
C TYR A 26 3.20 -6.77 -12.97
N PRO A 27 3.63 -7.67 -12.06
CA PRO A 27 2.97 -8.93 -11.85
C PRO A 27 1.46 -8.75 -11.61
N ARG A 28 0.67 -9.65 -12.18
CA ARG A 28 -0.79 -9.65 -11.96
C ARG A 28 -1.15 -10.13 -10.56
N PHE A 29 -0.30 -10.96 -9.95
CA PHE A 29 -0.53 -11.53 -8.64
C PHE A 29 0.71 -11.36 -7.75
N TYR A 30 0.50 -11.43 -6.44
CA TYR A 30 1.54 -11.60 -5.43
C TYR A 30 0.93 -12.39 -4.27
N SER A 31 1.54 -13.51 -3.91
CA SER A 31 1.03 -14.39 -2.85
C SER A 31 -0.46 -14.74 -3.02
N GLY A 32 -0.92 -14.92 -4.27
CA GLY A 32 -2.32 -15.25 -4.60
C GLY A 32 -3.32 -14.09 -4.48
N LEU A 33 -2.87 -12.87 -4.21
CA LEU A 33 -3.68 -11.65 -4.26
C LEU A 33 -3.45 -10.92 -5.58
N ASN A 34 -4.46 -10.23 -6.11
CA ASN A 34 -4.34 -9.43 -7.33
C ASN A 34 -3.54 -8.16 -7.03
N LEU A 35 -2.36 -8.04 -7.64
CA LEU A 35 -1.48 -6.89 -7.44
C LEU A 35 -1.89 -5.77 -8.40
N LYS A 36 -2.03 -4.57 -7.86
CA LYS A 36 -2.28 -3.35 -8.64
C LYS A 36 -1.31 -2.27 -8.21
N ALA A 37 -0.64 -1.64 -9.16
CA ALA A 37 0.12 -0.42 -8.93
C ALA A 37 -0.66 0.80 -9.44
N GLY A 38 -0.40 1.97 -8.86
CA GLY A 38 -0.99 3.23 -9.29
C GLY A 38 0.02 4.37 -9.21
N PHE A 39 0.15 5.09 -10.32
CA PHE A 39 1.06 6.24 -10.47
C PHE A 39 0.30 7.53 -10.78
N GLY A 40 -1.03 7.54 -10.64
CA GLY A 40 -1.90 8.65 -10.99
C GLY A 40 -2.74 8.40 -12.24
N GLN A 41 -3.61 9.35 -12.57
CA GLN A 41 -4.50 9.30 -13.72
C GLN A 41 -4.40 10.63 -14.47
N GLY A 42 -3.83 10.60 -15.68
CA GLY A 42 -3.55 11.80 -16.50
C GLY A 42 -2.32 12.60 -16.07
N ARG A 43 -1.97 12.62 -14.78
CA ARG A 43 -0.73 13.20 -14.23
C ARG A 43 -0.12 12.26 -13.20
N VAL A 44 1.20 12.35 -13.01
CA VAL A 44 1.92 11.62 -11.98
C VAL A 44 1.37 11.99 -10.60
N ALA A 45 1.04 10.97 -9.81
CA ALA A 45 0.55 11.13 -8.46
C ALA A 45 1.68 11.55 -7.51
N ARG A 46 1.36 12.44 -6.56
CA ARG A 46 2.25 12.76 -5.44
C ARG A 46 2.46 11.56 -4.51
N ILE A 47 1.49 10.65 -4.48
CA ILE A 47 1.50 9.44 -3.69
C ILE A 47 1.24 8.28 -4.64
N ALA A 48 2.28 7.55 -5.02
CA ALA A 48 2.16 6.31 -5.78
C ALA A 48 1.85 5.16 -4.83
N TRP A 49 1.26 4.07 -5.33
CA TRP A 49 0.90 2.94 -4.48
C TRP A 49 0.98 1.57 -5.16
N ILE A 50 1.09 0.53 -4.34
CA ILE A 50 0.93 -0.89 -4.73
C ILE A 50 -0.06 -1.53 -3.76
N ALA A 51 -1.21 -1.97 -4.26
CA ALA A 51 -2.27 -2.61 -3.51
C ALA A 51 -2.34 -4.13 -3.81
N PHE A 52 -2.68 -4.91 -2.79
CA PHE A 52 -2.81 -6.37 -2.86
C PHE A 52 -4.26 -6.77 -2.57
N LEU A 53 -5.00 -7.09 -3.63
CA LEU A 53 -6.46 -7.22 -3.56
C LEU A 53 -6.89 -8.69 -3.43
N GLY A 54 -7.68 -8.96 -2.40
CA GLY A 54 -8.43 -10.21 -2.26
C GLY A 54 -9.60 -10.30 -3.23
N LYS A 55 -10.27 -11.46 -3.22
CA LYS A 55 -11.49 -11.67 -4.00
C LYS A 55 -12.54 -10.61 -3.61
N ASP A 56 -13.22 -10.05 -4.61
CA ASP A 56 -14.28 -9.03 -4.45
C ASP A 56 -13.82 -7.73 -3.77
N GLN A 57 -12.51 -7.48 -3.68
CA GLN A 57 -11.96 -6.21 -3.18
C GLN A 57 -11.41 -5.39 -4.34
N LYS A 58 -11.69 -4.09 -4.33
CA LYS A 58 -11.19 -3.11 -5.31
C LYS A 58 -10.57 -1.93 -4.59
N VAL A 59 -9.63 -1.25 -5.24
CA VAL A 59 -9.06 0.01 -4.71
C VAL A 59 -10.12 1.09 -4.48
N THR A 60 -11.24 1.01 -5.21
CA THR A 60 -12.38 1.94 -5.15
C THR A 60 -13.43 1.52 -4.11
N ASN A 61 -13.48 0.23 -3.75
CA ASN A 61 -14.44 -0.35 -2.82
C ASN A 61 -13.83 -1.60 -2.17
N GLY A 62 -13.20 -1.43 -1.02
CA GLY A 62 -12.63 -2.55 -0.28
C GLY A 62 -11.56 -2.16 0.74
N ILE A 63 -11.12 -3.20 1.43
CA ILE A 63 -9.91 -3.18 2.26
C ILE A 63 -8.83 -4.05 1.63
N PHE A 64 -7.57 -3.66 1.77
CA PHE A 64 -6.44 -4.33 1.13
C PHE A 64 -5.11 -3.91 1.76
N PRO A 65 -4.12 -4.82 1.92
CA PRO A 65 -2.74 -4.42 2.15
C PRO A 65 -2.28 -3.49 1.03
N VAL A 66 -1.55 -2.45 1.38
CA VAL A 66 -1.07 -1.47 0.40
C VAL A 66 0.23 -0.82 0.86
N PHE A 67 1.13 -0.59 -0.08
CA PHE A 67 2.19 0.39 0.07
C PHE A 67 1.74 1.72 -0.50
N TYR A 68 1.86 2.79 0.29
CA TYR A 68 1.77 4.16 -0.18
C TYR A 68 3.16 4.78 -0.14
N PHE A 69 3.63 5.31 -1.26
CA PHE A 69 4.90 6.03 -1.32
C PHE A 69 4.65 7.53 -1.38
N PHE A 70 4.88 8.18 -0.25
CA PHE A 70 4.83 9.63 -0.10
C PHE A 70 6.16 10.21 -0.58
N LYS A 71 6.22 10.53 -1.89
CA LYS A 71 7.47 10.95 -2.56
C LYS A 71 8.16 12.12 -1.87
N GLN A 72 7.40 13.18 -1.55
CA GLN A 72 7.93 14.40 -0.94
C GLN A 72 8.48 14.18 0.47
N GLU A 73 7.94 13.19 1.18
CA GLU A 73 8.33 12.84 2.53
C GLU A 73 9.43 11.77 2.59
N HIS A 74 9.78 11.15 1.46
CA HIS A 74 10.66 9.98 1.38
C HIS A 74 10.19 8.86 2.33
N LYS A 75 8.89 8.56 2.30
CA LYS A 75 8.26 7.55 3.17
C LYS A 75 7.51 6.52 2.34
N LEU A 76 7.91 5.27 2.48
CA LEU A 76 7.11 4.12 2.06
C LEU A 76 6.32 3.63 3.28
N ILE A 77 5.00 3.74 3.23
CA ILE A 77 4.11 3.31 4.31
C ILE A 77 3.43 2.02 3.89
N LEU A 78 3.68 0.93 4.62
CA LEU A 78 2.83 -0.25 4.58
C LEU A 78 1.58 0.05 5.41
N ALA A 79 0.40 -0.20 4.87
CA ALA A 79 -0.85 0.20 5.49
C ALA A 79 -1.94 -0.86 5.39
N TYR A 80 -2.84 -0.81 6.38
CA TYR A 80 -4.17 -1.38 6.30
C TYR A 80 -5.03 -0.46 5.41
N GLY A 81 -4.98 -0.69 4.10
CA GLY A 81 -5.63 0.14 3.10
C GLY A 81 -7.15 0.11 3.19
N ILE A 82 -7.77 1.28 3.06
CA ILE A 82 -9.22 1.48 3.03
C ILE A 82 -9.53 2.35 1.81
N SER A 83 -10.46 1.91 0.95
CA SER A 83 -10.93 2.71 -0.17
C SER A 83 -11.61 4.00 0.29
N GLU A 84 -11.30 5.12 -0.35
CA GLU A 84 -11.91 6.42 -0.02
C GLU A 84 -13.15 6.75 -0.87
N GLN A 85 -13.32 6.08 -2.02
CA GLN A 85 -14.41 6.38 -2.95
C GLN A 85 -15.74 5.78 -2.50
N GLU A 86 -15.74 4.49 -2.15
CA GLU A 86 -16.90 3.81 -1.60
C GLU A 86 -16.57 3.24 -0.23
N LYS A 87 -17.56 3.23 0.67
CA LYS A 87 -17.43 2.62 1.99
C LYS A 87 -17.30 1.10 1.84
N PRO A 88 -16.19 0.48 2.27
CA PRO A 88 -16.03 -0.97 2.19
C PRO A 88 -17.07 -1.73 3.03
N ASN A 89 -17.48 -2.90 2.52
CA ASN A 89 -18.33 -3.83 3.28
C ASN A 89 -17.57 -4.61 4.37
N LYS A 90 -16.24 -4.70 4.26
CA LYS A 90 -15.36 -5.34 5.24
C LYS A 90 -14.51 -4.27 5.94
N ASN A 91 -14.20 -4.49 7.21
CA ASN A 91 -13.37 -3.59 8.01
C ASN A 91 -12.13 -4.31 8.52
N TRP A 92 -11.05 -3.56 8.72
CA TRP A 92 -9.89 -4.05 9.45
C TRP A 92 -10.17 -4.09 10.95
N ASN A 93 -9.67 -5.12 11.64
CA ASN A 93 -9.60 -5.15 13.11
C ASN A 93 -8.16 -4.83 13.55
N VAL A 94 -7.73 -3.59 13.32
CA VAL A 94 -6.36 -3.14 13.62
C VAL A 94 -6.08 -3.16 15.12
N PRO A 95 -4.81 -3.31 15.55
CA PRO A 95 -4.46 -3.21 16.96
C PRO A 95 -4.96 -1.91 17.62
N PRO A 96 -5.38 -1.93 18.89
CA PRO A 96 -5.76 -0.72 19.61
C PRO A 96 -4.65 0.34 19.58
N GLY A 97 -5.02 1.60 19.34
CA GLY A 97 -4.07 2.71 19.25
C GLY A 97 -3.35 2.86 17.91
N THR A 98 -3.63 2.00 16.92
CA THR A 98 -3.09 2.15 15.56
C THR A 98 -3.52 3.48 14.95
N LYS A 99 -2.54 4.29 14.55
CA LYS A 99 -2.77 5.61 13.95
C LYS A 99 -3.26 5.48 12.52
N THR A 100 -4.19 6.33 12.12
CA THR A 100 -4.45 6.55 10.69
C THR A 100 -3.27 7.28 10.05
N ILE A 101 -3.14 7.20 8.72
CA ILE A 101 -2.15 7.97 7.97
C ILE A 101 -2.31 9.48 8.24
N MET A 102 -3.55 9.96 8.35
CA MET A 102 -3.83 11.35 8.71
C MET A 102 -3.28 11.69 10.12
N GLN A 103 -3.53 10.84 11.12
CA GLN A 103 -3.01 11.05 12.47
C GLN A 103 -1.47 10.97 12.52
N TYR A 104 -0.88 10.05 11.77
CA TYR A 104 0.57 9.92 11.63
C TYR A 104 1.21 11.19 11.09
N PHE A 105 0.66 11.80 10.04
CA PHE A 105 1.24 13.02 9.48
C PHE A 105 0.95 14.29 10.29
N ARG A 106 -0.20 14.35 10.98
CA ARG A 106 -0.55 15.49 11.86
C ARG A 106 0.47 15.72 12.96
N GLN A 107 1.12 14.67 13.47
CA GLN A 107 2.18 14.81 14.49
C GLN A 107 3.43 15.53 13.96
N PHE A 108 3.58 15.66 12.64
CA PHE A 108 4.65 16.41 11.97
C PHE A 108 4.17 17.73 11.36
N GLY A 109 2.97 18.20 11.74
CA GLY A 109 2.38 19.42 11.18
C GLY A 109 1.94 19.30 9.72
N LYS A 110 1.79 18.07 9.20
CA LYS A 110 1.37 17.80 7.81
C LYS A 110 -0.02 17.19 7.77
N VAL A 111 -0.79 17.50 6.72
CA VAL A 111 -2.10 16.88 6.46
C VAL A 111 -2.08 16.27 5.07
N PRO A 112 -2.14 14.94 4.93
CA PRO A 112 -2.17 14.30 3.62
C PRO A 112 -3.53 14.55 2.97
N HIS A 113 -3.52 14.86 1.67
CA HIS A 113 -4.76 15.15 0.92
C HIS A 113 -5.58 13.90 0.56
N THR A 114 -4.97 12.71 0.60
CA THR A 114 -5.59 11.43 0.22
C THR A 114 -5.04 10.29 1.09
N TYR A 115 -5.77 9.18 1.11
CA TYR A 115 -5.52 7.94 1.87
C TYR A 115 -5.49 8.10 3.39
N GLY A 116 -6.04 9.21 3.91
CA GLY A 116 -5.99 9.58 5.33
C GLY A 116 -6.77 8.63 6.25
N LEU A 117 -7.73 7.87 5.69
CA LEU A 117 -8.53 6.87 6.40
C LEU A 117 -7.79 5.54 6.62
N SER A 118 -6.78 5.23 5.80
CA SER A 118 -6.01 4.00 5.97
C SER A 118 -5.18 4.04 7.26
N TYR A 119 -4.94 2.87 7.86
CA TYR A 119 -4.14 2.76 9.09
C TYR A 119 -2.69 2.40 8.79
N VAL A 120 -1.75 2.98 9.54
CA VAL A 120 -0.32 2.69 9.40
C VAL A 120 -0.04 1.30 9.97
N TYR A 121 0.61 0.43 9.18
CA TYR A 121 1.21 -0.82 9.65
C TYR A 121 2.68 -0.59 9.99
N GLU A 122 3.47 -0.07 9.05
CA GLU A 122 4.89 0.26 9.23
C GLU A 122 5.31 1.39 8.30
N VAL A 123 6.36 2.14 8.65
CA VAL A 123 6.90 3.26 7.88
C VAL A 123 8.40 3.10 7.64
N TYR A 124 8.77 3.01 6.37
CA TYR A 124 10.17 2.92 5.94
C TYR A 124 10.65 4.27 5.38
N ASN A 125 11.82 4.72 5.83
CA ASN A 125 12.46 5.94 5.32
C ASN A 125 13.29 5.59 4.08
N THR A 126 12.87 6.09 2.91
CA THR A 126 13.52 5.77 1.62
C THR A 126 14.77 6.59 1.34
N ASN A 127 15.16 7.49 2.25
CA ASN A 127 16.49 8.12 2.23
C ASN A 127 17.57 7.25 2.90
N LEU A 128 17.17 6.14 3.52
CA LEU A 128 18.07 5.14 4.10
C LEU A 128 18.03 3.86 3.26
N ASP A 129 19.02 3.00 3.45
CA ASP A 129 19.02 1.68 2.85
C ASP A 129 17.82 0.87 3.35
N LEU A 130 16.97 0.44 2.41
CA LEU A 130 15.79 -0.34 2.72
C LEU A 130 16.17 -1.80 2.97
N ASN A 131 15.80 -2.31 4.14
CA ASN A 131 15.88 -3.73 4.43
C ASN A 131 14.73 -4.49 3.76
N TYR A 132 14.90 -4.88 2.51
CA TYR A 132 13.84 -5.56 1.76
C TYR A 132 13.41 -6.90 2.35
N ASN A 133 14.26 -7.59 3.12
CA ASN A 133 13.86 -8.82 3.83
C ASN A 133 12.83 -8.52 4.92
N GLU A 134 13.02 -7.43 5.66
CA GLU A 134 12.10 -6.98 6.68
C GLU A 134 10.78 -6.51 6.07
N ILE A 135 10.84 -5.72 5.00
CA ILE A 135 9.65 -5.28 4.25
C ILE A 135 8.86 -6.47 3.70
N GLU A 136 9.54 -7.48 3.14
CA GLU A 136 8.90 -8.71 2.68
C GLU A 136 8.21 -9.46 3.82
N SER A 137 8.91 -9.64 4.95
CA SER A 137 8.37 -10.29 6.13
C SER A 137 7.12 -9.56 6.66
N ASP A 138 7.15 -8.23 6.71
CA ASP A 138 6.04 -7.42 7.19
C ASP A 138 4.84 -7.44 6.25
N LEU A 139 5.08 -7.36 4.94
CA LEU A 139 4.05 -7.55 3.94
C LEU A 139 3.42 -8.94 4.05
N ASP A 140 4.22 -9.99 4.20
CA ASP A 140 3.75 -11.37 4.29
C ASP A 140 2.90 -11.58 5.57
N LYS A 141 3.29 -10.99 6.72
CA LYS A 141 2.47 -10.96 7.95
C LYS A 141 1.12 -10.27 7.72
N LEU A 142 1.13 -9.08 7.09
CA LEU A 142 -0.09 -8.33 6.83
C LEU A 142 -1.01 -9.04 5.83
N ILE A 143 -0.45 -9.65 4.77
CA ILE A 143 -1.21 -10.48 3.82
C ILE A 143 -1.80 -11.71 4.51
N ALA A 144 -1.05 -12.38 5.38
CA ALA A 144 -1.56 -13.53 6.12
C ALA A 144 -2.73 -13.14 7.02
N TYR A 145 -2.63 -11.99 7.71
CA TYR A 145 -3.72 -11.44 8.50
C TYR A 145 -4.94 -11.06 7.63
N TYR A 146 -4.71 -10.37 6.52
CA TYR A 146 -5.76 -10.00 5.57
C TYR A 146 -6.53 -11.22 5.03
N LYS A 147 -5.81 -12.27 4.63
CA LYS A 147 -6.42 -13.51 4.12
C LYS A 147 -7.37 -14.14 5.16
N LYS A 148 -7.05 -14.08 6.45
CA LYS A 148 -7.96 -14.55 7.51
C LYS A 148 -9.28 -13.75 7.55
N ILE A 149 -9.25 -12.45 7.26
CA ILE A 149 -10.46 -11.60 7.18
C ILE A 149 -11.27 -11.90 5.90
N MET A 150 -10.61 -12.31 4.83
CA MET A 150 -11.24 -12.62 3.54
C MET A 150 -11.89 -14.00 3.51
N GLN A 151 -11.54 -14.91 4.42
CA GLN A 151 -12.19 -16.21 4.53
C GLN A 151 -13.70 -16.04 4.85
N PRO A 152 -14.58 -16.83 4.22
CA PRO A 152 -15.97 -16.89 4.64
C PRO A 152 -16.04 -17.38 6.09
N LYS A 153 -17.00 -16.84 6.86
CA LYS A 153 -17.34 -17.37 8.19
C LYS A 153 -18.05 -18.69 8.06
#